data_AF-A0A3D5KJ32-F1
#
_entry.id   AF-A0A3D5KJ32-F1
#
_cell.length_a   1.000
_cell.length_b   1.000
_cell.length_c   1.000
_cell.angle_alpha   90.00
_cell.angle_beta   90.00
_cell.angle_gamma   90.00
#
_symmetry.space_group_name_H-M   'P 1'
#
loop_
_entity.id
_entity.type
_entity.pdbx_description
1 polymer ?
#
loop_
_entity_poly.entity_id
_entity_poly.type
_entity_poly.pdbx_seq_one_letter_code
_entity_poly.pdbx_strand_id
1 'polypeptide(L)'
;MPSSEEEWLDFYKRKDIVAVDSSYDLFRWKVTYPTEALTKNLNKTLKNTHSRKKDFMTIKVDKKEVDSLPELKNLKDIKVLKRGEAGNVVTINFIFENAEVQLSGDGNIRPSIKCSEEYGEETITLYDSKNKARPNFGSLPSSFFAVEKEENAFIIYGGGFGHGVGMSQYGAIEMGKKGEKYDTILNTFYKGIDIETIY
;
A
#
# COMPACT_ATOMS: atom_id res chain seq x y z
N MET A 1 16.12 0.26 -9.52
CA MET A 1 15.10 0.20 -8.46
C MET A 1 15.81 0.12 -7.13
N PRO A 2 15.25 0.70 -6.04
CA PRO A 2 15.78 0.50 -4.70
C PRO A 2 16.01 -0.99 -4.38
N SER A 3 17.10 -1.27 -3.68
CA SER A 3 17.61 -2.62 -3.37
C SER A 3 17.39 -3.03 -1.92
N SER A 4 17.03 -2.08 -1.05
CA SER A 4 16.75 -2.30 0.38
C SER A 4 15.48 -1.57 0.82
N GLU A 5 14.91 -1.96 1.96
CA GLU A 5 13.73 -1.26 2.51
C GLU A 5 14.03 0.18 2.94
N GLU A 6 15.28 0.48 3.30
CA GLU A 6 15.74 1.85 3.59
C GLU A 6 15.75 2.71 2.31
N GLU A 7 16.30 2.19 1.21
CA GLU A 7 16.26 2.88 -0.08
C GLU A 7 14.82 3.04 -0.61
N TRP A 8 13.94 2.07 -0.33
CA TRP A 8 12.51 2.19 -0.64
C TRP A 8 11.83 3.29 0.18
N LEU A 9 12.15 3.38 1.47
CA LEU A 9 11.63 4.43 2.33
C LEU A 9 12.06 5.81 1.82
N ASP A 10 13.34 5.98 1.50
CA ASP A 10 13.87 7.21 0.91
C ASP A 10 13.19 7.54 -0.42
N PHE A 11 13.00 6.54 -1.29
CA PHE A 11 12.31 6.69 -2.56
C PHE A 11 10.87 7.22 -2.40
N TYR A 12 10.10 6.72 -1.44
CA TYR A 12 8.73 7.18 -1.20
C TYR A 12 8.66 8.53 -0.47
N LYS A 13 9.72 8.93 0.24
CA LYS A 13 9.83 10.27 0.84
C LYS A 13 10.17 11.37 -0.17
N ARG A 14 10.80 11.02 -1.31
CA ARG A 14 11.16 11.97 -2.37
C ARG A 14 9.94 12.66 -2.99
N LYS A 15 10.07 13.98 -3.16
CA LYS A 15 9.06 14.87 -3.79
C LYS A 15 9.51 15.47 -5.12
N ASP A 16 10.75 15.23 -5.51
CA ASP A 16 11.42 15.78 -6.70
C ASP A 16 11.34 14.86 -7.93
N ILE A 17 10.64 13.73 -7.81
CA ILE A 17 10.52 12.74 -8.90
C ILE A 17 9.51 13.25 -9.93
N VAL A 18 9.99 13.46 -11.16
CA VAL A 18 9.16 13.78 -12.32
C VAL A 18 8.87 12.52 -13.10
N ALA A 19 7.59 12.19 -13.22
CA ALA A 19 7.05 11.08 -14.00
C ALA A 19 5.82 11.56 -14.80
N VAL A 20 5.37 10.76 -15.76
CA VAL A 20 4.23 11.13 -16.62
C VAL A 20 2.98 11.47 -15.80
N ASP A 21 2.73 10.75 -14.70
CA ASP A 21 1.61 10.95 -13.79
C ASP A 21 1.98 11.69 -12.49
N SER A 22 3.16 12.33 -12.43
CA SER A 22 3.64 13.02 -11.22
C SER A 22 2.81 14.24 -10.81
N SER A 23 1.98 14.77 -11.71
CA SER A 23 1.03 15.84 -11.42
C SER A 23 -0.21 15.38 -10.63
N TYR A 24 -0.43 14.06 -10.52
CA TYR A 24 -1.56 13.51 -9.78
C TYR A 24 -1.39 13.69 -8.27
N ASP A 25 -2.49 14.06 -7.59
CA ASP A 25 -2.49 14.29 -6.14
C ASP A 25 -1.99 13.08 -5.35
N LEU A 26 -2.37 11.85 -5.73
CA LEU A 26 -1.92 10.63 -5.04
C LEU A 26 -0.64 10.03 -5.65
N PHE A 27 0.09 10.76 -6.49
CA PHE A 27 1.41 10.30 -6.96
C PHE A 27 2.37 10.03 -5.77
N ARG A 28 2.23 10.83 -4.71
CA ARG A 28 2.80 10.57 -3.38
C ARG A 28 1.71 10.74 -2.34
N TRP A 29 1.83 10.00 -1.25
CA TRP A 29 0.96 10.12 -0.10
C TRP A 29 1.67 9.67 1.17
N LYS A 30 1.21 10.18 2.31
CA LYS A 30 1.69 9.84 3.65
C LYS A 30 0.51 9.61 4.57
N VAL A 31 0.61 8.62 5.45
CA VAL A 31 -0.34 8.40 6.55
C VAL A 31 0.46 8.11 7.82
N THR A 32 0.08 8.75 8.92
CA THR A 32 0.66 8.46 10.24
C THR A 32 -0.38 7.76 11.10
N TYR A 33 0.03 6.70 11.77
CA TYR A 33 -0.80 5.91 12.67
C TYR A 33 -0.16 5.87 14.05
N PRO A 34 -0.84 6.31 15.11
CA PRO A 34 -0.44 5.93 16.46
C PRO A 34 -0.46 4.40 16.61
N THR A 35 0.52 3.86 17.35
CA THR A 35 0.71 2.40 17.47
C THR A 35 -0.55 1.70 18.00
N GLU A 36 -1.23 2.32 18.97
CA GLU A 36 -2.46 1.77 19.54
C GLU A 36 -3.59 1.68 18.50
N ALA A 37 -3.85 2.76 17.76
CA ALA A 37 -4.87 2.73 16.71
C ALA A 37 -4.54 1.76 15.59
N LEU A 38 -3.27 1.65 15.17
CA LEU A 38 -2.90 0.65 14.16
C LEU A 38 -3.07 -0.78 14.69
N THR A 39 -2.82 -1.01 15.99
CA THR A 39 -3.07 -2.30 16.64
C THR A 39 -4.55 -2.64 16.63
N LYS A 40 -5.44 -1.70 16.96
CA LYS A 40 -6.90 -1.88 16.92
C LYS A 40 -7.40 -2.11 15.49
N ASN A 41 -6.85 -1.36 14.54
CA ASN A 41 -7.12 -1.49 13.12
C ASN A 41 -6.82 -2.90 12.63
N LEU A 42 -5.61 -3.39 12.89
CA LEU A 42 -5.15 -4.71 12.48
C LEU A 42 -5.93 -5.83 13.18
N ASN A 43 -6.29 -5.68 14.46
CA ASN A 43 -7.17 -6.64 15.14
C ASN A 43 -8.50 -6.84 14.39
N LYS A 44 -9.15 -5.74 13.98
CA LYS A 44 -10.42 -5.78 13.24
C LYS A 44 -10.22 -6.35 11.82
N THR A 45 -9.26 -5.83 11.08
CA THR A 45 -9.08 -6.15 9.65
C THR A 45 -8.49 -7.54 9.40
N LEU A 46 -7.52 -7.98 10.22
CA LEU A 46 -6.91 -9.31 10.09
C LEU A 46 -7.91 -10.40 10.49
N LYS A 47 -8.75 -10.19 11.50
CA LYS A 47 -9.84 -11.12 11.86
C LYS A 47 -10.82 -11.33 10.69
N ASN A 48 -11.21 -10.25 10.01
CA ASN A 48 -12.07 -10.33 8.83
C ASN A 48 -11.38 -10.97 7.62
N THR A 49 -10.09 -10.73 7.43
CA THR A 49 -9.33 -11.38 6.36
C THR A 49 -9.17 -12.88 6.62
N HIS A 50 -8.83 -13.25 7.86
CA HIS A 50 -8.68 -14.64 8.29
C HIS A 50 -9.97 -15.46 8.14
N SER A 51 -11.15 -14.86 8.36
CA SER A 51 -12.42 -15.59 8.17
C SER A 51 -12.76 -15.87 6.70
N ARG A 52 -12.17 -15.12 5.75
CA ARG A 52 -12.51 -15.20 4.32
C ARG A 52 -11.40 -15.79 3.43
N LYS A 53 -10.14 -15.64 3.83
CA LYS A 53 -8.96 -15.87 2.98
C LYS A 53 -7.76 -16.41 3.78
N LYS A 54 -7.94 -17.55 4.44
CA LYS A 54 -6.91 -18.17 5.30
C LYS A 54 -5.61 -18.45 4.56
N ASP A 55 -5.69 -18.91 3.30
CA ASP A 55 -4.53 -19.33 2.51
C ASP A 55 -3.51 -18.21 2.24
N PHE A 56 -3.89 -16.94 2.45
CA PHE A 56 -3.01 -15.78 2.26
C PHE A 56 -2.38 -15.28 3.57
N MET A 57 -2.67 -15.93 4.70
CA MET A 57 -2.25 -15.51 6.02
C MET A 57 -1.55 -16.65 6.76
N THR A 58 -0.38 -16.36 7.33
CA THR A 58 0.30 -17.25 8.27
C THR A 58 0.37 -16.58 9.63
N ILE A 59 -0.05 -17.29 10.67
CA ILE A 59 -0.08 -16.76 12.04
C ILE A 59 0.88 -17.59 12.88
N LYS A 60 1.78 -16.93 13.62
CA LYS A 60 2.70 -17.57 14.55
C LYS A 60 2.51 -17.04 15.95
N VAL A 61 2.38 -17.94 16.92
CA VAL A 61 2.36 -17.65 18.36
C VAL A 61 3.48 -18.48 18.98
N ASP A 62 4.35 -17.85 19.78
CA ASP A 62 5.55 -18.50 20.34
C ASP A 62 6.38 -19.25 19.28
N LYS A 63 6.52 -18.63 18.09
CA LYS A 63 7.22 -19.17 16.90
C LYS A 63 6.61 -20.44 16.29
N LYS A 64 5.44 -20.87 16.75
CA LYS A 64 4.70 -22.00 16.18
C LYS A 64 3.54 -21.50 15.33
N GLU A 65 3.35 -22.11 14.17
CA GLU A 65 2.21 -21.80 13.31
C GLU A 65 0.91 -22.31 13.94
N VAL A 66 -0.12 -21.46 13.88
CA VAL A 66 -1.44 -21.75 14.46
C VAL A 66 -2.53 -21.34 13.46
N ASP A 67 -3.65 -22.08 13.48
CA ASP A 67 -4.79 -21.83 12.58
C ASP A 67 -5.75 -20.75 13.08
N SER A 68 -5.62 -20.35 14.36
CA SER A 68 -6.51 -19.39 15.00
C SER A 68 -5.80 -18.06 15.24
N LEU A 69 -6.41 -16.97 14.80
CA LEU A 69 -5.90 -15.63 15.10
C LEU A 69 -6.20 -15.27 16.56
N PRO A 70 -5.17 -15.09 17.43
CA PRO A 70 -5.38 -14.58 18.77
C PRO A 70 -5.77 -13.10 18.73
N GLU A 71 -6.23 -12.57 19.86
CA GLU A 71 -6.26 -11.12 20.05
C GLU A 71 -4.82 -10.57 20.02
N LEU A 72 -4.57 -9.60 19.14
CA LEU A 72 -3.22 -9.10 18.87
C LEU A 72 -2.89 -7.97 19.84
N LYS A 73 -1.77 -8.11 20.55
CA LYS A 73 -1.34 -7.14 21.57
C LYS A 73 -0.18 -6.33 21.09
N ASN A 74 -0.35 -5.00 21.08
CA ASN A 74 0.67 -4.00 20.82
C ASN A 74 1.58 -4.29 19.62
N LEU A 75 1.29 -3.67 18.49
CA LEU A 75 2.14 -3.77 17.31
C LEU A 75 3.56 -3.26 17.61
N LYS A 76 4.56 -4.13 17.44
CA LYS A 76 5.96 -3.82 17.67
C LYS A 76 6.70 -3.45 16.40
N ASP A 77 6.37 -4.08 15.28
CA ASP A 77 7.08 -3.83 14.03
C ASP A 77 6.26 -4.24 12.81
N ILE A 78 6.60 -3.66 11.66
CA ILE A 78 6.05 -4.03 10.36
C ILE A 78 7.21 -4.24 9.41
N LYS A 79 7.32 -5.45 8.85
CA LYS A 79 8.38 -5.81 7.91
C LYS A 79 7.81 -6.16 6.56
N VAL A 80 8.29 -5.51 5.52
CA VAL A 80 8.08 -5.98 4.15
C VAL A 80 9.01 -7.17 3.92
N LEU A 81 8.43 -8.33 3.62
CA LEU A 81 9.19 -9.56 3.39
C LEU A 81 9.48 -9.79 1.91
N LYS A 82 8.59 -9.31 1.02
CA LYS A 82 8.73 -9.48 -0.42
C LYS A 82 8.09 -8.32 -1.16
N ARG A 83 8.79 -7.83 -2.18
CA ARG A 83 8.27 -6.91 -3.20
C ARG A 83 8.16 -7.59 -4.56
N GLY A 84 7.25 -7.11 -5.40
CA GLY A 84 7.17 -7.46 -6.82
C GLY A 84 8.21 -6.71 -7.64
N GLU A 85 8.36 -7.06 -8.91
CA GLU A 85 9.35 -6.45 -9.82
C GLU A 85 9.18 -4.92 -9.96
N ALA A 86 7.93 -4.45 -9.91
CA ALA A 86 7.60 -3.03 -9.95
C ALA A 86 7.77 -2.32 -8.59
N GLY A 87 8.09 -3.05 -7.51
CA GLY A 87 8.32 -2.50 -6.18
C GLY A 87 7.12 -2.53 -5.23
N ASN A 88 5.95 -3.00 -5.67
CA ASN A 88 4.79 -3.17 -4.79
C ASN A 88 5.05 -4.22 -3.71
N VAL A 89 4.54 -4.01 -2.51
CA VAL A 89 4.60 -4.97 -1.40
C VAL A 89 3.72 -6.18 -1.74
N VAL A 90 4.33 -7.36 -1.78
CA VAL A 90 3.67 -8.65 -2.09
C VAL A 90 3.45 -9.47 -0.83
N THR A 91 4.37 -9.41 0.12
CA THR A 91 4.27 -10.07 1.42
C THR A 91 4.76 -9.14 2.52
N ILE A 92 3.96 -9.01 3.57
CA ILE A 92 4.23 -8.18 4.75
C ILE A 92 4.07 -9.01 6.02
N ASN A 93 4.84 -8.69 7.06
CA ASN A 93 4.74 -9.30 8.38
C ASN A 93 4.44 -8.24 9.43
N PHE A 94 3.36 -8.43 10.17
CA PHE A 94 3.00 -7.63 11.33
C PHE A 94 3.47 -8.36 12.59
N ILE A 95 4.36 -7.72 13.36
CA ILE A 95 4.97 -8.32 14.55
C ILE A 95 4.34 -7.65 15.78
N PHE A 96 3.64 -8.44 16.58
CA PHE A 96 2.98 -8.04 17.83
C PHE A 96 3.73 -8.63 19.03
N GLU A 97 3.38 -8.23 20.25
CA GLU A 97 3.98 -8.79 21.47
C GLU A 97 3.76 -10.29 21.62
N ASN A 98 2.61 -10.78 21.16
CA ASN A 98 2.16 -12.15 21.38
C ASN A 98 2.01 -12.97 20.10
N ALA A 99 2.20 -12.38 18.92
CA ALA A 99 2.01 -13.06 17.65
C ALA A 99 2.77 -12.38 16.50
N GLU A 100 3.04 -13.14 15.45
CA GLU A 100 3.40 -12.61 14.14
C GLU A 100 2.33 -13.00 13.12
N VAL A 101 1.94 -12.04 12.28
CA VAL A 101 0.95 -12.27 11.22
C VAL A 101 1.56 -11.86 9.89
N GLN A 102 1.90 -12.86 9.09
CA GLN A 102 2.33 -12.66 7.71
C GLN A 102 1.10 -12.65 6.80
N LEU A 103 1.03 -11.67 5.91
CA LEU A 103 -0.05 -11.50 4.95
C LEU A 103 0.51 -11.30 3.54
N SER A 104 -0.09 -11.99 2.56
CA SER A 104 0.30 -11.92 1.16
C SER A 104 -0.82 -11.41 0.25
N GLY A 105 -0.44 -10.73 -0.82
CA GLY A 105 -1.33 -10.28 -1.89
C GLY A 105 -1.89 -8.87 -1.70
N ASP A 106 -1.84 -8.07 -2.77
CA ASP A 106 -2.28 -6.66 -2.81
C ASP A 106 -3.71 -6.47 -2.25
N GLY A 107 -4.63 -7.32 -2.70
CA GLY A 107 -6.04 -7.30 -2.30
C GLY A 107 -6.31 -7.71 -0.84
N ASN A 108 -5.26 -8.03 -0.08
CA ASN A 108 -5.32 -8.33 1.35
C ASN A 108 -4.52 -7.30 2.16
N ILE A 109 -3.32 -6.94 1.68
CA ILE A 109 -2.41 -5.99 2.35
C ILE A 109 -3.00 -4.58 2.40
N ARG A 110 -3.50 -4.05 1.27
CA ARG A 110 -4.09 -2.71 1.25
C ARG A 110 -5.29 -2.57 2.18
N PRO A 111 -6.30 -3.49 2.17
CA PRO A 111 -7.43 -3.39 3.06
C PRO A 111 -7.14 -3.78 4.52
N SER A 112 -5.99 -4.41 4.82
CA SER A 112 -5.62 -4.70 6.22
C SER A 112 -5.19 -3.45 6.98
N ILE A 113 -4.74 -2.41 6.28
CA ILE A 113 -4.33 -1.12 6.88
C ILE A 113 -5.35 -0.05 6.47
N LYS A 114 -6.34 0.19 7.34
CA LYS A 114 -7.44 1.12 7.07
C LYS A 114 -7.09 2.55 7.41
N CYS A 115 -7.36 3.48 6.50
CA CYS A 115 -7.32 4.93 6.74
C CYS A 115 -8.72 5.42 7.18
N SER A 116 -9.25 4.90 8.29
CA SER A 116 -10.61 5.20 8.76
C SER A 116 -10.71 5.13 10.28
N GLU A 117 -11.46 6.08 10.84
CA GLU A 117 -11.75 6.19 12.27
C GLU A 117 -12.45 4.95 12.84
N GLU A 118 -13.34 4.31 12.07
CA GLU A 118 -14.06 3.10 12.47
C GLU A 118 -13.11 1.97 12.93
N TYR A 119 -11.93 1.89 12.32
CA TYR A 119 -10.96 0.83 12.57
C TYR A 119 -9.92 1.23 13.62
N GLY A 120 -9.48 2.48 13.62
CA GLY A 120 -8.46 2.99 14.55
C GLY A 120 -9.00 3.54 15.87
N GLU A 121 -10.31 3.81 15.96
CA GLU A 121 -10.95 4.57 17.07
C GLU A 121 -10.43 6.01 17.22
N GLU A 122 -9.71 6.50 16.21
CA GLU A 122 -9.31 7.89 16.03
C GLU A 122 -9.17 8.20 14.54
N THR A 123 -9.28 9.48 14.18
CA THR A 123 -9.23 9.89 12.77
C THR A 123 -7.86 9.67 12.15
N ILE A 124 -7.74 8.64 11.32
CA ILE A 124 -6.55 8.41 10.50
C ILE A 124 -6.65 9.24 9.21
N THR A 125 -5.74 10.21 9.07
CA THR A 125 -5.73 11.14 7.93
C THR A 125 -4.61 10.80 6.95
N LEU A 126 -4.98 10.63 5.68
CA LEU A 126 -4.03 10.58 4.58
C LEU A 126 -3.71 11.99 4.08
N TYR A 127 -2.44 12.25 3.81
CA TYR A 127 -1.98 13.48 3.17
C TYR A 127 -1.46 13.15 1.77
N ASP A 128 -1.90 13.90 0.77
CA ASP A 128 -1.50 13.69 -0.62
C ASP A 128 -0.18 14.43 -0.97
N SER A 129 0.22 14.41 -2.25
CA SER A 129 1.48 15.00 -2.72
C SER A 129 1.57 16.51 -2.48
N LYS A 130 0.43 17.18 -2.33
CA LYS A 130 0.30 18.61 -2.03
C LYS A 130 0.08 18.88 -0.54
N ASN A 131 0.28 17.88 0.32
CA ASN A 131 -0.04 17.90 1.75
C ASN A 131 -1.53 18.21 2.04
N LYS A 132 -2.45 17.97 1.10
CA LYS A 132 -3.88 18.14 1.37
C LYS A 132 -4.39 16.94 2.17
N ALA A 133 -5.06 17.23 3.28
CA ALA A 133 -5.67 16.23 4.14
C ALA A 133 -6.87 15.54 3.47
N ARG A 134 -6.93 14.22 3.62
CA ARG A 134 -7.97 13.31 3.11
C ARG A 134 -8.35 12.33 4.24
N PRO A 135 -9.19 12.76 5.20
CA PRO A 135 -9.64 11.90 6.29
C PRO A 135 -10.55 10.79 5.76
N ASN A 136 -10.61 9.65 6.46
CA ASN A 136 -11.50 8.53 6.13
C ASN A 136 -11.35 8.02 4.69
N PHE A 137 -10.12 8.00 4.17
CA PHE A 137 -9.80 7.57 2.81
C PHE A 137 -10.15 6.08 2.53
N GLY A 138 -10.40 5.29 3.58
CA GLY A 138 -10.81 3.89 3.46
C GLY A 138 -9.65 2.94 3.69
N SER A 139 -8.93 2.56 2.62
CA SER A 139 -7.75 1.67 2.68
C SER A 139 -6.53 2.38 2.09
N LEU A 140 -5.32 1.81 2.21
CA LEU A 140 -4.16 2.37 1.53
C LEU A 140 -4.40 2.54 0.00
N PRO A 141 -4.00 3.68 -0.60
CA PRO A 141 -4.17 3.96 -2.03
C PRO A 141 -3.61 2.89 -2.97
N SER A 142 -2.50 2.25 -2.59
CA SER A 142 -1.78 1.25 -3.36
C SER A 142 -0.94 0.35 -2.44
N SER A 143 -0.37 -0.74 -2.95
CA SER A 143 0.66 -1.53 -2.26
C SER A 143 2.09 -1.03 -2.52
N PHE A 144 2.23 0.12 -3.18
CA PHE A 144 3.52 0.77 -3.41
C PHE A 144 3.80 1.73 -2.25
N PHE A 145 4.33 1.18 -1.17
CA PHE A 145 4.68 1.94 0.04
C PHE A 145 5.90 1.38 0.77
N ALA A 146 6.40 2.16 1.70
CA ALA A 146 7.36 1.79 2.73
C ALA A 146 6.86 2.27 4.11
N VAL A 147 7.36 1.63 5.15
CA VAL A 147 6.97 1.90 6.54
C VAL A 147 8.16 2.43 7.31
N GLU A 148 7.96 3.53 8.02
CA GLU A 148 8.87 4.10 8.99
C GLU A 148 8.28 3.89 10.39
N LYS A 149 9.04 3.28 11.28
CA LYS A 149 8.66 3.09 12.67
C LYS A 149 9.21 4.25 13.51
N GLU A 150 8.34 4.87 14.29
CA GLU A 150 8.69 5.82 15.34
C GLU A 150 8.40 5.20 16.72
N GLU A 151 8.70 5.91 17.80
CA GLU A 151 8.56 5.40 19.17
C GLU A 151 7.13 4.94 19.49
N ASN A 152 6.12 5.75 19.11
CA ASN A 152 4.70 5.51 19.40
C ASN A 152 3.82 5.58 18.15
N ALA A 153 4.41 5.49 16.97
CA ALA A 153 3.69 5.60 15.70
C ALA A 153 4.35 4.81 14.58
N PHE A 154 3.57 4.53 13.55
CA PHE A 154 4.04 4.04 12.25
C PHE A 154 3.65 5.06 11.18
N ILE A 155 4.62 5.47 10.38
CA ILE A 155 4.39 6.34 9.23
C ILE A 155 4.52 5.52 7.96
N ILE A 156 3.50 5.56 7.12
CA ILE A 156 3.49 4.91 5.83
C ILE A 156 3.62 5.97 4.75
N TYR A 157 4.66 5.85 3.94
CA TYR A 157 4.87 6.66 2.74
C TYR A 157 4.63 5.79 1.52
N GLY A 158 3.86 6.28 0.57
CA GLY A 158 3.61 5.54 -0.65
C GLY A 158 3.34 6.42 -1.85
N GLY A 159 3.02 5.77 -2.96
CA GLY A 159 2.75 6.44 -4.21
C GLY A 159 1.74 5.71 -5.07
N GLY A 160 1.07 6.49 -5.92
CA GLY A 160 0.05 6.01 -6.83
C GLY A 160 -1.26 5.59 -6.16
N PHE A 161 -2.24 5.27 -7.00
CA PHE A 161 -3.55 4.77 -6.61
C PHE A 161 -3.97 3.64 -7.54
N GLY A 162 -4.31 2.48 -6.99
CA GLY A 162 -4.64 1.27 -7.76
C GLY A 162 -3.57 0.17 -7.65
N HIS A 163 -3.74 -0.87 -8.47
CA HIS A 163 -2.89 -2.08 -8.42
C HIS A 163 -1.60 -1.97 -9.27
N GLY A 164 -1.47 -0.93 -10.09
CA GLY A 164 -0.23 -0.65 -10.84
C GLY A 164 0.06 -1.58 -12.02
N VAL A 165 -0.96 -2.16 -12.65
CA VAL A 165 -0.82 -3.03 -13.84
C VAL A 165 -1.56 -2.42 -15.02
N GLY A 166 -0.93 -2.43 -16.20
CA GLY A 166 -1.50 -1.88 -17.43
C GLY A 166 -1.31 -0.36 -17.52
N MET A 167 -2.38 0.35 -17.84
CA MET A 167 -2.32 1.78 -18.12
C MET A 167 -2.60 2.65 -16.89
N SER A 168 -1.68 3.58 -16.60
CA SER A 168 -1.96 4.69 -15.67
C SER A 168 -2.96 5.64 -16.32
N GLN A 169 -4.18 5.70 -15.81
CA GLN A 169 -5.22 6.60 -16.34
C GLN A 169 -4.78 8.07 -16.29
N TYR A 170 -4.14 8.48 -15.19
CA TYR A 170 -3.58 9.82 -15.06
C TYR A 170 -2.40 10.03 -16.01
N GLY A 171 -1.55 9.02 -16.19
CA GLY A 171 -0.47 9.08 -17.17
C GLY A 171 -1.01 9.29 -18.59
N ALA A 172 -2.04 8.54 -18.98
CA ALA A 172 -2.71 8.70 -20.27
C ALA A 172 -3.34 10.09 -20.45
N ILE A 173 -3.98 10.65 -19.40
CA ILE A 173 -4.52 12.01 -19.42
C ILE A 173 -3.40 13.05 -19.65
N GLU A 174 -2.29 12.94 -18.93
CA GLU A 174 -1.17 13.87 -19.06
C GLU A 174 -0.46 13.76 -20.42
N MET A 175 -0.37 12.56 -20.98
CA MET A 175 0.10 12.37 -22.36
C MET A 175 -0.86 12.99 -23.37
N GLY A 176 -2.18 12.78 -23.23
CA GLY A 176 -3.19 13.39 -24.09
C GLY A 176 -3.17 14.91 -24.05
N LYS A 177 -2.99 15.51 -22.86
CA LYS A 177 -2.81 16.97 -22.71
C LYS A 177 -1.58 17.52 -23.44
N LYS A 178 -0.55 16.69 -23.65
CA LYS A 178 0.65 17.01 -24.44
C LYS A 178 0.47 16.79 -25.94
N GLY A 179 -0.71 16.33 -26.37
CA GLY A 179 -1.04 16.08 -27.77
C GLY A 179 -0.70 14.68 -28.27
N GLU A 180 -0.31 13.76 -27.38
CA GLU A 180 -0.06 12.36 -27.75
C GLU A 180 -1.35 11.68 -28.22
N LYS A 181 -1.25 10.91 -29.30
CA LYS A 181 -2.38 10.15 -29.84
C LYS A 181 -2.61 8.86 -29.04
N TYR A 182 -3.84 8.34 -29.11
CA TYR A 182 -4.26 7.16 -28.34
C TYR A 182 -3.39 5.92 -28.60
N ASP A 183 -2.95 5.71 -29.83
CA ASP A 183 -2.08 4.60 -30.24
C ASP A 183 -0.68 4.69 -29.58
N THR A 184 -0.14 5.90 -29.49
CA THR A 184 1.13 6.17 -28.79
C THR A 184 0.98 5.99 -27.28
N ILE A 185 -0.13 6.46 -26.72
CA ILE A 185 -0.45 6.27 -25.30
C ILE A 185 -0.57 4.77 -24.98
N LEU A 186 -1.34 4.02 -25.75
CA LEU A 186 -1.52 2.58 -25.52
C LEU A 186 -0.21 1.81 -25.66
N ASN A 187 0.60 2.08 -26.69
CA ASN A 187 1.93 1.48 -26.85
C ASN A 187 2.94 1.86 -25.75
N THR A 188 2.68 2.94 -25.01
CA THR A 188 3.49 3.31 -23.85
C THR A 188 3.26 2.34 -22.69
N PHE A 189 2.00 1.97 -22.44
CA PHE A 189 1.60 1.12 -21.31
C PHE A 189 1.51 -0.37 -21.63
N TYR A 190 1.21 -0.71 -22.87
CA TYR A 190 1.10 -2.08 -23.37
C TYR A 190 2.12 -2.26 -24.49
N LYS A 191 3.25 -2.90 -24.18
CA LYS A 191 4.35 -3.04 -25.14
C LYS A 191 4.03 -4.11 -26.18
N GLY A 192 4.23 -3.77 -27.46
CA GLY A 192 4.09 -4.69 -28.58
C GLY A 192 2.64 -5.09 -28.86
N ILE A 193 1.69 -4.20 -28.60
CA ILE A 193 0.29 -4.41 -29.01
C ILE A 193 0.07 -3.92 -30.43
N ASP A 194 -0.87 -4.55 -31.12
CA ASP A 194 -1.45 -4.06 -32.36
C ASP A 194 -2.88 -3.59 -32.11
N ILE A 195 -3.31 -2.57 -32.84
CA ILE A 195 -4.67 -2.02 -32.76
C ILE A 195 -5.40 -2.45 -34.01
N GLU A 196 -6.42 -3.29 -33.85
CA GLU A 196 -7.24 -3.81 -34.94
C GLU A 196 -8.66 -3.24 -34.90
N THR A 197 -9.19 -2.96 -36.09
CA THR A 197 -10.60 -2.61 -36.28
C THR A 197 -11.40 -3.89 -36.38
N ILE A 198 -12.26 -4.16 -35.39
CA ILE A 198 -13.11 -5.36 -35.37
C ILE A 198 -14.44 -5.19 -36.15
N TYR A 199 -14.80 -3.97 -36.55
CA TYR A 199 -15.99 -3.63 -37.35
C TYR A 199 -15.81 -2.32 -38.12
#